data_AF-A0A2E0T348-F1
#
_entry.id   AF-A0A2E0T348-F1
#
_cell.length_a   1.000
_cell.length_b   1.000
_cell.length_c   1.000
_cell.angle_alpha   90.00
_cell.angle_beta   90.00
_cell.angle_gamma   90.00
#
_symmetry.space_group_name_H-M   'P 1'
#
loop_
_entity.id
_entity.type
_entity.pdbx_description
1 polymer ?
#
loop_
_entity_poly.entity_id
_entity_poly.type
_entity_poly.pdbx_seq_one_letter_code
_entity_poly.pdbx_strand_id
1 'polypeptide(L)'
;MVVSVQEHVERLDDVGWTIVEQAIDPRFIDELEAALHDLEDRLGITPSANTFEGASTKRVFNLLAYEGPWPEVPVHPAIAPVIEGVLGEGFLISSLASVSIGPGEAAQPIHADDQMMRIA
;
A
#
# COMPACT_ATOMS: atom_id res chain seq x y z
N MET A 1 -3.62 0.38 25.26
CA MET A 1 -2.83 -0.87 25.27
C MET A 1 -2.29 -1.05 23.87
N VAL A 2 -1.03 -1.47 23.73
CA VAL A 2 -0.46 -1.79 22.41
C VAL A 2 -1.02 -3.15 22.00
N VAL A 3 -1.69 -3.21 20.85
CA VAL A 3 -2.20 -4.47 20.26
C VAL A 3 -1.01 -5.32 19.84
N SER A 4 -1.04 -6.61 20.12
CA SER A 4 0.08 -7.51 19.77
C SER A 4 0.01 -7.95 18.31
N VAL A 5 1.13 -8.41 17.75
CA VAL A 5 1.16 -9.02 16.40
C VAL A 5 0.16 -10.18 16.31
N GLN A 6 0.12 -11.04 17.32
CA GLN A 6 -0.81 -12.19 17.36
C GLN A 6 -2.27 -11.73 17.32
N GLU A 7 -2.62 -10.68 18.06
CA GLU A 7 -3.98 -10.13 18.06
C GLU A 7 -4.34 -9.50 16.70
N HIS A 8 -3.39 -8.88 15.99
CA HIS A 8 -3.61 -8.42 14.62
C HIS A 8 -3.85 -9.58 13.64
N VAL A 9 -3.09 -10.67 13.77
CA VAL A 9 -3.26 -11.87 12.94
C VAL A 9 -4.62 -12.53 13.18
N GLU A 10 -5.03 -12.68 14.44
CA GLU A 10 -6.35 -13.23 14.81
C GLU A 10 -7.50 -12.38 14.25
N ARG A 11 -7.39 -11.05 14.30
CA ARG A 11 -8.41 -10.15 13.70
C ARG A 11 -8.47 -10.25 12.18
N LEU A 12 -7.34 -10.46 11.53
CA LEU A 12 -7.30 -10.68 10.09
C LEU A 12 -8.01 -11.98 9.70
N ASP A 13 -7.86 -13.06 10.48
CA ASP A 13 -8.56 -14.33 10.26
C ASP A 13 -10.08 -14.21 10.54
N ASP A 14 -10.46 -13.57 11.65
CA ASP A 14 -11.85 -13.47 12.09
C ASP A 14 -12.70 -12.44 11.30
N VAL A 15 -12.11 -11.29 10.96
CA VAL A 15 -12.82 -10.11 10.46
C VAL A 15 -12.34 -9.67 9.07
N GLY A 16 -11.17 -10.12 8.63
CA GLY A 16 -10.61 -9.79 7.31
C GLY A 16 -9.86 -8.45 7.23
N TRP A 17 -9.70 -7.72 8.34
CA TRP A 17 -8.92 -6.48 8.38
C TRP A 17 -8.41 -6.15 9.80
N THR A 18 -7.35 -5.35 9.88
CA THR A 18 -6.83 -4.78 11.14
C THR A 18 -6.20 -3.41 10.90
N ILE A 19 -6.13 -2.58 11.95
CA ILE A 19 -5.44 -1.28 11.94
C ILE A 19 -4.27 -1.34 12.93
N VAL A 20 -3.06 -1.03 12.45
CA VAL A 20 -1.89 -0.81 13.30
C VAL A 20 -1.75 0.71 13.49
N GLU A 21 -2.24 1.19 14.62
CA GLU A 21 -2.25 2.62 14.95
C GLU A 21 -0.83 3.18 15.02
N GLN A 22 -0.61 4.36 14.41
CA GLN A 22 0.67 5.05 14.43
C GLN A 22 1.86 4.18 13.97
N ALA A 23 1.62 3.27 13.01
CA ALA A 23 2.64 2.34 12.54
C ALA A 23 3.87 3.05 11.96
N ILE A 24 3.67 4.16 11.24
CA ILE A 24 4.70 4.85 10.48
C ILE A 24 5.10 6.14 11.20
N ASP A 25 6.40 6.36 11.40
CA ASP A 25 6.94 7.61 11.96
C ASP A 25 6.54 8.79 11.04
N PRO A 26 6.00 9.90 11.57
CA PRO A 26 5.60 11.04 10.76
C PRO A 26 6.70 11.60 9.86
N ARG A 27 7.97 11.52 10.27
CA ARG A 27 9.10 11.96 9.43
C ARG A 27 9.28 11.06 8.21
N PHE A 28 9.08 9.77 8.37
CA PHE A 28 9.16 8.83 7.25
C PHE A 28 7.99 9.03 6.28
N ILE A 29 6.81 9.42 6.80
CA ILE A 29 5.69 9.87 5.95
C ILE A 29 6.11 11.09 5.12
N ASP A 30 6.68 12.12 5.75
CA ASP A 30 7.15 13.33 5.04
C ASP A 30 8.19 12.98 3.95
N GLU A 31 9.11 12.05 4.23
CA GLU A 31 10.12 11.57 3.28
C GLU A 31 9.49 10.83 2.09
N LEU A 32 8.53 9.94 2.33
CA LEU A 32 7.80 9.22 1.29
C LEU A 32 6.99 10.18 0.40
N GLU A 33 6.30 11.15 1.00
CA GLU A 33 5.51 12.15 0.27
C GLU A 33 6.38 13.04 -0.60
N ALA A 34 7.48 13.57 -0.07
CA ALA A 34 8.40 14.40 -0.84
C ALA A 34 9.01 13.63 -2.02
N ALA A 35 9.50 12.40 -1.78
CA ALA A 35 10.05 11.56 -2.84
C ALA A 35 9.01 11.19 -3.90
N LEU A 36 7.75 11.00 -3.50
CA LEU A 36 6.67 10.64 -4.42
C LEU A 36 6.29 11.83 -5.30
N HIS A 37 6.15 13.03 -4.73
CA HIS A 37 5.86 14.24 -5.51
C HIS A 37 6.96 14.53 -6.55
N ASP A 38 8.22 14.45 -6.14
CA ASP A 38 9.36 14.63 -7.05
C ASP A 38 9.37 13.57 -8.18
N LEU A 39 9.03 12.32 -7.85
CA LEU A 39 8.95 11.23 -8.82
C LEU A 39 7.78 11.42 -9.79
N GLU A 40 6.60 11.81 -9.29
CA GLU A 40 5.43 12.11 -10.11
C GLU A 40 5.73 13.23 -11.11
N ASP A 41 6.36 14.32 -10.67
CA ASP A 41 6.72 15.45 -11.51
C ASP A 41 7.76 15.05 -12.57
N ARG A 42 8.79 14.31 -12.18
CA ARG A 42 9.85 13.84 -13.08
C ARG A 42 9.34 12.88 -14.15
N LEU A 43 8.39 12.01 -13.80
CA LEU A 43 7.78 11.07 -14.74
C LEU A 43 6.60 11.68 -15.52
N GLY A 44 6.16 12.90 -15.18
CA GLY A 44 5.01 13.54 -15.78
C GLY A 44 3.70 12.77 -15.52
N ILE A 45 3.55 12.21 -14.32
CA ILE A 45 2.40 11.38 -13.96
C ILE A 45 1.14 12.24 -13.96
N THR A 46 0.15 11.78 -14.70
CA THR A 46 -1.18 12.39 -14.80
C THR A 46 -2.24 11.35 -14.47
N PRO A 47 -3.45 11.76 -14.04
CA PRO A 47 -4.54 10.84 -13.82
C PRO A 47 -4.84 9.98 -15.05
N SER A 48 -5.25 8.75 -14.79
CA SER A 48 -5.62 7.82 -15.85
C SER A 48 -6.94 8.22 -16.50
N ALA A 49 -7.15 7.81 -17.75
CA ALA A 49 -8.42 8.03 -18.43
C ALA A 49 -9.46 6.93 -18.15
N ASN A 50 -9.09 5.88 -17.39
CA ASN A 50 -9.97 4.74 -17.14
C ASN A 50 -10.59 4.76 -15.74
N THR A 51 -11.79 4.20 -15.62
CA THR A 51 -12.57 4.22 -14.37
C THR A 51 -11.99 3.35 -13.26
N PHE A 52 -11.11 2.40 -13.58
CA PHE A 52 -10.47 1.55 -12.58
C PHE A 52 -9.34 2.30 -11.86
N GLU A 53 -8.49 2.98 -12.62
CA GLU A 53 -7.37 3.74 -12.09
C GLU A 53 -7.80 5.09 -11.50
N GLY A 54 -8.85 5.71 -12.04
CA GLY A 54 -9.46 6.96 -11.56
C GLY A 54 -9.13 8.16 -12.44
N ALA A 55 -10.15 8.98 -12.76
CA ALA A 55 -10.03 10.15 -13.64
C ALA A 55 -9.35 11.37 -12.99
N SER A 56 -9.16 11.31 -11.67
CA SER A 56 -8.50 12.30 -10.83
C SER A 56 -7.51 11.64 -9.86
N THR A 57 -7.05 10.42 -10.16
CA THR A 57 -6.11 9.66 -9.34
C THR A 57 -4.80 9.45 -10.07
N LYS A 58 -3.69 9.85 -9.44
CA LYS A 58 -2.34 9.53 -9.94
C LYS A 58 -1.86 8.22 -9.34
N ARG A 59 -1.15 7.42 -10.13
CA ARG A 59 -0.55 6.16 -9.70
C ARG A 59 0.85 6.03 -10.24
N VAL A 60 1.78 5.63 -9.38
CA VAL A 60 3.12 5.20 -9.78
C VAL A 60 3.23 3.72 -9.43
N PHE A 61 3.36 2.88 -10.45
CA PHE A 61 3.54 1.45 -10.28
C PHE A 61 5.01 1.08 -10.17
N ASN A 62 5.29 -0.07 -9.56
CA ASN A 62 6.64 -0.64 -9.43
C ASN A 62 7.63 0.35 -8.79
N LEU A 63 7.25 0.96 -7.67
CA LEU A 63 8.05 1.96 -6.97
C LEU A 63 9.49 1.50 -6.69
N LEU A 64 9.69 0.20 -6.43
CA LEU A 64 11.01 -0.41 -6.20
C LEU A 64 11.96 -0.33 -7.42
N ALA A 65 11.46 -0.01 -8.62
CA ALA A 65 12.31 0.23 -9.80
C ALA A 65 12.88 1.66 -9.86
N TYR A 66 12.44 2.55 -8.97
CA TYR A 66 12.89 3.93 -8.90
C TYR A 66 13.70 4.18 -7.63
N GLU A 67 14.57 5.18 -7.67
CA GLU A 67 15.27 5.66 -6.47
C GLU A 67 14.28 6.29 -5.49
N GLY A 68 14.49 6.06 -4.20
CA GLY A 68 13.69 6.62 -3.10
C GLY A 68 13.64 5.70 -1.87
N PRO A 69 12.90 6.11 -0.83
CA PRO A 69 12.77 5.37 0.43
C PRO A 69 11.86 4.12 0.35
N TRP A 70 11.44 3.73 -0.85
CA TRP A 70 10.47 2.65 -1.09
C TRP A 70 10.82 1.28 -0.47
N PRO A 71 12.10 0.84 -0.44
CA PRO A 71 12.45 -0.46 0.12
C PRO A 71 12.12 -0.64 1.61
N GLU A 72 11.95 0.45 2.36
CA GLU A 72 11.63 0.41 3.80
C GLU A 72 10.16 0.06 4.07
N VAL A 73 9.27 0.37 3.13
CA VAL A 73 7.81 0.11 3.26
C VAL A 73 7.49 -1.39 3.40
N PRO A 74 7.93 -2.30 2.50
CA PRO A 74 7.55 -3.70 2.57
C PRO A 74 8.17 -4.45 3.76
N VAL A 75 9.26 -3.94 4.32
CA VAL A 75 9.97 -4.54 5.48
C VAL A 75 9.68 -3.80 6.78
N HIS A 76 8.69 -2.91 6.80
CA HIS A 76 8.41 -2.05 7.93
C HIS A 76 8.16 -2.89 9.20
N PRO A 77 8.90 -2.65 10.31
CA PRO A 77 8.94 -3.57 11.46
C PRO A 77 7.60 -3.70 12.20
N ALA A 78 6.71 -2.70 12.09
CA ALA A 78 5.37 -2.77 12.65
C ALA A 78 4.39 -3.62 11.81
N ILE A 79 4.71 -3.89 10.55
CA ILE A 79 3.79 -4.50 9.58
C ILE A 79 4.28 -5.87 9.11
N ALA A 80 5.57 -6.02 8.79
CA ALA A 80 6.13 -7.26 8.26
C ALA A 80 5.85 -8.50 9.14
N PRO A 81 5.94 -8.45 10.49
CA PRO A 81 5.58 -9.60 11.33
C PRO A 81 4.10 -9.98 11.27
N VAL A 82 3.20 -9.01 11.04
CA VAL A 82 1.76 -9.28 10.87
C VAL A 82 1.52 -9.99 9.55
N ILE A 83 2.17 -9.55 8.47
CA ILE A 83 2.09 -10.18 7.15
C ILE A 83 2.65 -11.61 7.20
N GLU A 84 3.82 -11.80 7.82
CA GLU A 84 4.41 -13.13 8.01
C GLU A 84 3.50 -14.06 8.81
N GLY A 85 2.82 -13.54 9.83
CA GLY A 85 1.82 -14.32 10.59
C GLY A 85 0.63 -14.81 9.77
N VAL A 86 0.31 -14.13 8.65
CA VAL A 86 -0.79 -14.53 7.74
C VAL A 86 -0.28 -15.41 6.59
N LEU A 87 0.81 -15.03 5.94
CA LEU A 87 1.30 -15.66 4.71
C LEU A 87 2.37 -16.75 4.96
N GLY A 88 2.95 -16.78 6.16
CA GLY A 88 4.07 -17.63 6.52
C GLY A 88 5.44 -17.03 6.20
N GLU A 89 6.48 -17.74 6.65
CA GLU A 89 7.88 -17.36 6.43
C GLU A 89 8.21 -17.26 4.93
N GLY A 90 9.01 -16.25 4.58
CA GLY A 90 9.49 -16.08 3.20
C GLY A 90 8.45 -15.55 2.22
N PHE A 91 7.41 -14.87 2.71
CA PHE A 91 6.45 -14.16 1.86
C PHE A 91 7.18 -13.20 0.90
N LEU A 92 6.61 -13.02 -0.29
CA LEU A 92 7.19 -12.18 -1.34
C LEU A 92 6.30 -10.99 -1.62
N ILE A 93 6.92 -9.89 -2.05
CA ILE A 93 6.19 -8.74 -2.55
C ILE A 93 5.69 -9.00 -3.99
N SER A 94 4.39 -8.83 -4.19
CA SER A 94 3.79 -8.87 -5.53
C SER A 94 4.00 -7.54 -6.27
N SER A 95 3.65 -6.42 -5.63
CA SER A 95 3.81 -5.07 -6.19
C SER A 95 3.89 -4.01 -5.10
N LEU A 96 4.61 -2.91 -5.36
CA LEU A 96 4.57 -1.68 -4.58
C LEU A 96 4.17 -0.52 -5.50
N ALA A 97 3.10 0.19 -5.15
CA ALA A 97 2.58 1.30 -5.94
C ALA A 97 2.04 2.42 -5.04
N SER A 98 2.02 3.65 -5.56
CA SER A 98 1.33 4.77 -4.95
C SER A 98 -0.08 4.94 -5.55
N VAL A 99 -0.98 5.53 -4.75
CA VAL A 99 -2.33 5.92 -5.18
C VAL A 99 -2.65 7.29 -4.56
N SER A 100 -2.51 8.35 -5.35
CA SER A 100 -2.77 9.73 -4.94
C SER A 100 -4.15 10.16 -5.46
N ILE A 101 -5.16 10.11 -4.58
CA ILE A 101 -6.56 10.41 -4.93
C ILE A 101 -6.79 11.92 -4.89
N GLY A 102 -7.13 12.50 -6.05
CA GLY A 102 -7.42 13.92 -6.17
C GLY A 102 -8.85 14.31 -5.78
N PRO A 103 -9.13 15.62 -5.63
CA PRO A 103 -10.45 16.12 -5.28
C PRO A 103 -11.52 15.73 -6.31
N GLY A 104 -12.68 15.28 -5.83
CA GLY A 104 -13.83 14.95 -6.67
C GLY A 104 -13.79 13.59 -7.36
N GLU A 105 -12.76 12.77 -7.08
CA GLU A 105 -12.71 11.38 -7.54
C GLU A 105 -13.89 10.57 -6.99
N ALA A 106 -14.41 9.66 -7.82
CA ALA A 106 -15.50 8.77 -7.42
C ALA A 106 -14.99 7.61 -6.54
N ALA A 107 -15.82 7.17 -5.59
CA ALA A 107 -15.53 5.96 -4.82
C ALA A 107 -15.47 4.74 -5.76
N GLN A 108 -14.46 3.88 -5.58
CA GLN A 108 -14.39 2.61 -6.29
C GLN A 108 -15.56 1.70 -5.88
N PRO A 109 -16.10 0.89 -6.81
CA PRO A 109 -17.11 -0.11 -6.47
C PRO A 109 -16.53 -1.14 -5.51
N ILE A 110 -17.40 -1.84 -4.76
CA ILE A 110 -16.97 -2.95 -3.90
C ILE A 110 -16.31 -4.04 -4.78
N HIS A 111 -15.09 -4.41 -4.41
CA HIS A 111 -14.27 -5.41 -5.11
C HIS A 111 -13.37 -6.15 -4.10
N ALA A 112 -12.67 -7.18 -4.58
CA ALA A 112 -11.60 -7.86 -3.86
C ALA A 112 -10.33 -7.88 -4.72
N ASP A 113 -9.17 -7.75 -4.10
CA ASP A 113 -7.88 -7.63 -4.82
C ASP A 113 -7.45 -8.94 -5.51
N ASP A 114 -8.02 -10.07 -5.09
CA ASP A 114 -7.79 -11.39 -5.68
C ASP A 114 -8.70 -11.69 -6.88
N GLN A 115 -9.62 -10.80 -7.28
CA GLN A 115 -10.58 -11.06 -8.36
C GLN A 115 -9.92 -11.41 -9.70
N MET A 116 -8.69 -10.94 -9.95
CA MET A 116 -7.91 -11.29 -11.14
C MET A 116 -7.00 -12.51 -10.93
N MET A 117 -6.73 -12.90 -9.69
CA MET A 117 -5.91 -14.06 -9.34
C MET A 117 -6.78 -15.31 -9.21
N ARG A 118 -6.98 -16.00 -10.32
CA ARG A 118 -7.67 -17.30 -10.29
C ARG A 118 -6.79 -18.32 -9.57
N ILE A 119 -7.29 -18.86 -8.47
CA ILE A 119 -6.78 -20.10 -7.89
C ILE A 119 -7.29 -21.23 -8.79
N ALA A 120 -6.37 -22.03 -9.34
CA ALA A 120 -6.69 -23.18 -10.18
C ALA A 120 -7.29 -24.33 -9.37
#